data_AF-A0A967H043-F1
#
_entry.id   AF-A0A967H043-F1
#
_cell.length_a   1.000
_cell.length_b   1.000
_cell.length_c   1.000
_cell.angle_alpha   90.00
_cell.angle_beta   90.00
_cell.angle_gamma   90.00
#
_symmetry.space_group_name_H-M   'P 1'
#
loop_
_entity.id
_entity.type
_entity.pdbx_description
1 polymer ?
#
loop_
_entity_poly.entity_id
_entity_poly.type
_entity_poly.pdbx_seq_one_letter_code
_entity_poly.pdbx_strand_id
1 'polypeptide(L)'
;DFYENFNNDWELTSGFHAFCFDLQTGPDGSFYFAFGSPVRGGGRSFERMSRHHGSILRVSKDGSRLERYATGLRAPNGIGVSPTGQVTSGDNEGTFVPRCPIHWIEEGEFLGVVDAAADYANMKTTPTVGQRRGGRKQHLDPGEQPIPLAWLPKNVDNSNGGQVWVTSDKWGPFEGEMLHLSYGQSALYVVLKEKRGEVMQGGVVKIPVRPTSSAMRGKFNKRDGQLYIAGLKGWQSNAAREGGLDRVRYTGRPVRMPRSLKVREGGIEIGFNQVLDRELAEDPESYSISGSDLRWTHDYGTAEYEVGHRDSAGPPKGRTRFTVKSAKLLEGGKSVFVEIENLQPVH
;
A
#
# COMPACT_ATOMS: atom_id res chain seq x y z
N ASP A 1 -0.71 -39.21 0.62
CA ASP A 1 -1.10 -37.92 0.04
C ASP A 1 -0.92 -37.93 -1.47
N PHE A 2 -1.85 -37.34 -2.20
CA PHE A 2 -1.76 -37.12 -3.63
C PHE A 2 -1.29 -35.68 -3.86
N TYR A 3 -0.24 -35.52 -4.65
CA TYR A 3 0.29 -34.21 -5.05
C TYR A 3 0.24 -34.13 -6.56
N GLU A 4 -0.47 -33.13 -7.07
CA GLU A 4 -0.50 -32.80 -8.49
C GLU A 4 0.12 -31.43 -8.71
N ASN A 5 0.82 -31.29 -9.84
CA ASN A 5 1.27 -29.99 -10.28
C ASN A 5 0.07 -29.24 -10.87
N PHE A 6 -0.44 -28.28 -10.11
CA PHE A 6 -1.57 -27.45 -10.53
C PHE A 6 -1.19 -26.43 -11.61
N ASN A 7 -0.02 -25.76 -11.47
CA ASN A 7 0.57 -24.88 -12.48
C ASN A 7 2.06 -24.65 -12.19
N ASN A 8 2.91 -24.68 -13.24
CA ASN A 8 4.34 -24.41 -13.17
C ASN A 8 4.87 -23.52 -14.31
N ASP A 9 4.01 -22.67 -14.90
CA ASP A 9 4.37 -21.83 -16.06
C ASP A 9 5.23 -20.62 -15.69
N TRP A 10 5.50 -20.41 -14.41
CA TRP A 10 6.27 -19.28 -13.89
C TRP A 10 7.75 -19.61 -13.70
N GLU A 11 8.61 -18.59 -13.72
CA GLU A 11 10.08 -18.76 -13.76
C GLU A 11 10.74 -18.12 -12.54
N LEU A 12 11.41 -18.89 -11.70
CA LEU A 12 12.14 -18.41 -10.51
C LEU A 12 13.64 -18.24 -10.79
N THR A 13 14.30 -17.33 -10.07
CA THR A 13 15.76 -17.29 -9.96
C THR A 13 16.17 -17.45 -8.50
N SER A 14 17.44 -17.79 -8.24
CA SER A 14 17.98 -17.89 -6.87
C SER A 14 18.29 -16.53 -6.23
N GLY A 15 17.83 -15.43 -6.81
CA GLY A 15 18.13 -14.08 -6.34
C GLY A 15 17.45 -13.76 -5.01
N PHE A 16 18.08 -12.90 -4.22
CA PHE A 16 17.52 -12.45 -2.94
C PHE A 16 16.18 -11.69 -3.15
N HIS A 17 15.17 -11.95 -2.31
CA HIS A 17 13.78 -11.44 -2.47
C HIS A 17 12.98 -11.91 -3.70
N ALA A 18 13.51 -12.82 -4.52
CA ALA A 18 12.78 -13.47 -5.62
C ALA A 18 11.76 -14.50 -5.11
N PHE A 19 10.90 -14.15 -4.15
CA PHE A 19 9.93 -15.06 -3.54
C PHE A 19 8.55 -14.92 -4.19
N CYS A 20 7.78 -16.02 -4.17
CA CYS A 20 6.33 -15.96 -4.33
C CYS A 20 5.70 -15.47 -3.02
N PHE A 21 4.88 -14.44 -3.12
CA PHE A 21 4.23 -13.81 -1.98
C PHE A 21 2.72 -13.99 -2.08
N ASP A 22 2.16 -14.58 -1.01
CA ASP A 22 0.73 -14.77 -0.82
C ASP A 22 0.10 -15.72 -1.86
N LEU A 23 -1.17 -16.06 -1.63
CA LEU A 23 -2.03 -16.73 -2.60
C LEU A 23 -3.47 -16.32 -2.28
N GLN A 24 -4.09 -15.58 -3.18
CA GLN A 24 -5.45 -15.09 -3.07
C GLN A 24 -6.32 -15.73 -4.13
N THR A 25 -7.60 -15.94 -3.83
CA THR A 25 -8.57 -16.47 -4.79
C THR A 25 -9.55 -15.36 -5.14
N GLY A 26 -9.67 -15.06 -6.43
CA GLY A 26 -10.65 -14.12 -6.95
C GLY A 26 -12.08 -14.69 -6.93
N PRO A 27 -13.10 -13.84 -7.13
CA PRO A 27 -14.49 -14.28 -7.16
C PRO A 27 -14.83 -15.25 -8.31
N ASP A 28 -14.03 -15.23 -9.38
CA ASP A 28 -14.11 -16.17 -10.50
C ASP A 28 -13.42 -17.52 -10.22
N GLY A 29 -12.74 -17.63 -9.08
CA GLY A 29 -11.94 -18.79 -8.68
C GLY A 29 -10.52 -18.79 -9.22
N SER A 30 -10.09 -17.74 -9.94
CA SER A 30 -8.70 -17.58 -10.36
C SER A 30 -7.79 -17.31 -9.16
N PHE A 31 -6.54 -17.72 -9.25
CA PHE A 31 -5.54 -17.56 -8.19
C PHE A 31 -4.58 -16.43 -8.50
N TYR A 32 -4.34 -15.57 -7.51
CA TYR A 32 -3.47 -14.41 -7.62
C TYR A 32 -2.32 -14.53 -6.61
N PHE A 33 -1.11 -14.23 -7.05
CA PHE A 33 0.06 -14.13 -6.17
C PHE A 33 1.03 -13.09 -6.72
N ALA A 34 1.81 -12.48 -5.83
CA ALA A 34 2.85 -11.55 -6.24
C ALA A 34 4.21 -12.26 -6.31
N PHE A 35 5.08 -11.74 -7.16
CA PHE A 35 6.41 -12.29 -7.36
C PHE A 35 7.43 -11.17 -7.25
N GLY A 36 8.35 -11.30 -6.30
CA GLY A 36 9.34 -10.27 -6.00
C GLY A 36 10.42 -10.15 -7.06
N SER A 37 11.09 -9.01 -7.08
CA SER A 37 12.30 -8.79 -7.87
C SER A 37 13.53 -9.31 -7.12
N PRO A 38 14.55 -9.85 -7.82
CA PRO A 38 15.77 -10.35 -7.22
C PRO A 38 16.69 -9.18 -6.81
N VAL A 39 16.46 -8.62 -5.64
CA VAL A 39 17.16 -7.44 -5.11
C VAL A 39 18.61 -7.80 -4.77
N ARG A 40 19.58 -6.96 -5.15
CA ARG A 40 20.99 -7.19 -4.74
C ARG A 40 21.20 -6.92 -3.25
N GLY A 41 22.26 -7.51 -2.67
CA GLY A 41 22.72 -7.18 -1.33
C GLY A 41 22.87 -5.67 -1.12
N GLY A 42 22.35 -5.17 0.01
CA GLY A 42 22.23 -3.72 0.29
C GLY A 42 20.97 -3.05 -0.27
N GLY A 43 20.08 -3.81 -0.91
CA GLY A 43 18.73 -3.37 -1.25
C GLY A 43 18.59 -2.57 -2.56
N ARG A 44 19.70 -2.28 -3.24
CA ARG A 44 19.74 -1.41 -4.44
C ARG A 44 19.87 -2.22 -5.71
N SER A 45 19.03 -1.91 -6.71
CA SER A 45 19.03 -2.55 -8.02
C SER A 45 18.78 -4.07 -7.93
N PHE A 46 18.89 -4.74 -9.07
CA PHE A 46 18.44 -6.12 -9.24
C PHE A 46 19.54 -7.00 -9.84
N GLU A 47 19.52 -8.27 -9.48
CA GLU A 47 20.26 -9.32 -10.17
C GLU A 47 19.59 -9.67 -11.50
N ARG A 48 19.90 -10.83 -12.07
CA ARG A 48 19.23 -11.29 -13.29
C ARG A 48 17.75 -11.55 -12.98
N MET A 49 16.87 -10.83 -13.67
CA MET A 49 15.43 -11.03 -13.62
C MET A 49 15.00 -12.14 -14.59
N SER A 50 14.08 -13.01 -14.17
CA SER A 50 13.36 -13.93 -15.06
C SER A 50 12.17 -13.21 -15.67
N ARG A 51 11.40 -13.92 -16.52
CA ARG A 51 10.19 -13.38 -17.13
C ARG A 51 9.24 -12.77 -16.11
N HIS A 52 9.01 -13.42 -14.97
CA HIS A 52 7.86 -13.13 -14.11
C HIS A 52 8.16 -12.26 -12.89
N HIS A 53 9.43 -11.96 -12.62
CA HIS A 53 9.82 -11.17 -11.44
C HIS A 53 9.18 -9.78 -11.43
N GLY A 54 8.89 -9.29 -10.22
CA GLY A 54 8.26 -8.00 -9.99
C GLY A 54 6.85 -7.87 -10.55
N SER A 55 6.07 -8.95 -10.51
CA SER A 55 4.73 -9.00 -11.11
C SER A 55 3.66 -9.52 -10.15
N ILE A 56 2.40 -9.19 -10.43
CA ILE A 56 1.27 -9.97 -9.94
C ILE A 56 0.87 -10.92 -11.06
N LEU A 57 0.74 -12.20 -10.71
CA LEU A 57 0.36 -13.26 -11.63
C LEU A 57 -1.06 -13.73 -11.31
N ARG A 58 -1.81 -14.07 -12.36
CA ARG A 58 -3.15 -14.67 -12.31
C ARG A 58 -3.08 -16.05 -12.96
N VAL A 59 -3.46 -17.09 -12.23
CA VAL A 59 -3.64 -18.45 -12.74
C VAL A 59 -5.13 -18.74 -12.81
N SER A 60 -5.61 -19.27 -13.94
CA SER A 60 -7.00 -19.67 -14.09
C SER A 60 -7.44 -20.67 -13.02
N LYS A 61 -8.74 -20.72 -12.71
CA LYS A 61 -9.31 -21.63 -11.71
C LYS A 61 -8.96 -23.10 -11.92
N ASP A 62 -8.71 -23.51 -13.17
CA ASP A 62 -8.35 -24.87 -13.56
C ASP A 62 -6.83 -25.10 -13.70
N GLY A 63 -6.02 -24.09 -13.42
CA GLY A 63 -4.55 -24.18 -13.50
C GLY A 63 -3.97 -24.10 -14.92
N SER A 64 -4.81 -24.06 -15.95
CA SER A 64 -4.38 -24.21 -17.35
C SER A 64 -3.72 -22.98 -17.97
N ARG A 65 -3.90 -21.79 -17.38
CA ARG A 65 -3.41 -20.53 -17.95
C ARG A 65 -2.81 -19.63 -16.90
N LEU A 66 -1.53 -19.26 -17.10
CA LEU A 66 -0.84 -18.21 -16.37
C LEU A 66 -0.87 -16.89 -17.16
N GLU A 67 -1.30 -15.83 -16.51
CA GLU A 67 -1.30 -14.47 -17.04
C GLU A 67 -0.57 -13.52 -16.09
N ARG A 68 0.01 -12.48 -16.66
CA ARG A 68 0.57 -11.40 -15.88
C ARG A 68 -0.49 -10.32 -15.69
N TYR A 69 -0.96 -10.17 -14.46
CA TYR A 69 -1.98 -9.20 -14.12
C TYR A 69 -1.42 -7.77 -14.01
N ALA A 70 -0.24 -7.59 -13.40
CA ALA A 70 0.42 -6.28 -13.28
C ALA A 70 1.95 -6.43 -13.15
N THR A 71 2.71 -5.35 -13.34
CA THR A 71 4.19 -5.32 -13.26
C THR A 71 4.73 -4.18 -12.43
N GLY A 72 6.04 -4.18 -12.17
CA GLY A 72 6.71 -3.05 -11.52
C GLY A 72 6.82 -3.18 -10.01
N LEU A 73 6.73 -4.39 -9.46
CA LEU A 73 6.94 -4.64 -8.02
C LEU A 73 8.41 -4.90 -7.69
N ARG A 74 8.84 -4.43 -6.52
CA ARG A 74 10.19 -4.64 -5.99
C ARG A 74 10.25 -5.86 -5.08
N ALA A 75 9.62 -5.79 -3.92
CA ALA A 75 9.62 -6.84 -2.90
C ALA A 75 8.26 -6.79 -2.17
N PRO A 76 7.17 -7.19 -2.84
CA PRO A 76 5.82 -7.08 -2.32
C PRO A 76 5.60 -8.12 -1.23
N ASN A 77 5.54 -7.72 0.04
CA ASN A 77 5.35 -8.67 1.15
C ASN A 77 3.88 -9.12 1.35
N GLY A 78 2.96 -8.79 0.45
CA GLY A 78 1.60 -9.29 0.47
C GLY A 78 0.67 -8.55 -0.50
N ILE A 79 -0.39 -9.24 -0.93
CA ILE A 79 -1.43 -8.69 -1.79
C ILE A 79 -2.80 -8.81 -1.10
N GLY A 80 -3.83 -8.29 -1.75
CA GLY A 80 -5.22 -8.48 -1.41
C GLY A 80 -6.06 -8.69 -2.66
N VAL A 81 -7.12 -9.49 -2.54
CA VAL A 81 -8.20 -9.55 -3.54
C VAL A 81 -9.52 -9.34 -2.83
N SER A 82 -10.29 -8.33 -3.24
CA SER A 82 -11.58 -8.03 -2.65
C SER A 82 -12.64 -9.07 -3.04
N PRO A 83 -13.78 -9.15 -2.33
CA PRO A 83 -14.92 -9.97 -2.75
C PRO A 83 -15.45 -9.63 -4.15
N THR A 84 -15.16 -8.42 -4.66
CA THR A 84 -15.53 -7.96 -6.01
C THR A 84 -14.41 -8.13 -7.03
N GLY A 85 -13.28 -8.74 -6.64
CA GLY A 85 -12.15 -9.01 -7.53
C GLY A 85 -11.10 -7.90 -7.64
N GLN A 86 -11.22 -6.81 -6.86
CA GLN A 86 -10.19 -5.76 -6.87
C GLN A 86 -8.88 -6.30 -6.30
N VAL A 87 -7.79 -6.16 -7.06
CA VAL A 87 -6.44 -6.50 -6.62
C VAL A 87 -5.78 -5.30 -5.94
N THR A 88 -5.09 -5.54 -4.82
CA THR A 88 -4.25 -4.54 -4.13
C THR A 88 -2.91 -5.16 -3.73
N SER A 89 -1.91 -4.32 -3.53
CA SER A 89 -0.59 -4.76 -3.04
C SER A 89 0.07 -3.67 -2.22
N GLY A 90 0.88 -4.07 -1.25
CA GLY A 90 1.98 -3.23 -0.76
C GLY A 90 3.25 -3.45 -1.57
N ASP A 91 4.28 -2.66 -1.30
CA ASP A 91 5.65 -2.90 -1.76
C ASP A 91 6.67 -2.33 -0.78
N ASN A 92 7.87 -2.89 -0.73
CA ASN A 92 8.90 -2.42 0.18
C ASN A 92 9.79 -1.35 -0.46
N GLU A 93 10.02 -0.26 0.29
CA GLU A 93 10.90 0.86 -0.09
C GLU A 93 12.24 0.40 -0.67
N GLY A 94 12.63 0.98 -1.81
CA GLY A 94 13.95 0.81 -2.42
C GLY A 94 14.01 1.37 -3.84
N THR A 95 14.80 0.74 -4.73
CA THR A 95 14.93 1.17 -6.14
C THR A 95 13.56 1.32 -6.80
N PHE A 96 13.25 2.53 -7.26
CA PHE A 96 11.95 2.95 -7.84
C PHE A 96 10.73 2.86 -6.91
N VAL A 97 10.92 2.61 -5.62
CA VAL A 97 9.84 2.54 -4.64
C VAL A 97 10.16 3.55 -3.52
N PRO A 98 9.71 4.82 -3.64
CA PRO A 98 10.10 5.93 -2.77
C PRO A 98 9.84 5.67 -1.28
N ARG A 99 8.66 5.13 -0.99
CA ARG A 99 8.15 4.72 0.33
C ARG A 99 7.30 3.47 0.15
N CYS A 100 6.84 2.85 1.24
CA CYS A 100 5.90 1.72 1.12
C CYS A 100 4.54 2.21 0.60
N PRO A 101 4.06 1.76 -0.57
CA PRO A 101 2.75 2.14 -1.10
C PRO A 101 1.62 1.23 -0.61
N ILE A 102 0.40 1.68 -0.84
CA ILE A 102 -0.76 0.82 -1.05
C ILE A 102 -1.19 1.03 -2.50
N HIS A 103 -1.06 0.02 -3.35
CA HIS A 103 -1.55 0.06 -4.72
C HIS A 103 -3.01 -0.41 -4.80
N TRP A 104 -3.78 0.26 -5.65
CA TRP A 104 -5.11 -0.17 -6.11
C TRP A 104 -4.97 -0.53 -7.58
N ILE A 105 -5.01 -1.82 -7.92
CA ILE A 105 -4.36 -2.34 -9.13
C ILE A 105 -5.38 -2.77 -10.17
N GLU A 106 -5.28 -2.18 -11.35
CA GLU A 106 -5.99 -2.61 -12.55
C GLU A 106 -5.12 -3.53 -13.42
N GLU A 107 -5.76 -4.31 -14.29
CA GLU A 107 -5.04 -5.24 -15.19
C GLU A 107 -4.14 -4.47 -16.17
N GLY A 108 -2.89 -4.92 -16.31
CA GLY A 108 -1.86 -4.33 -17.15
C GLY A 108 -1.07 -3.18 -16.50
N GLU A 109 -1.39 -2.79 -15.27
CA GLU A 109 -0.78 -1.62 -14.64
C GLU A 109 0.71 -1.81 -14.31
N PHE A 110 1.45 -0.68 -14.39
CA PHE A 110 2.83 -0.56 -13.98
C PHE A 110 2.94 0.10 -12.60
N LEU A 111 3.61 -0.57 -11.66
CA LEU A 111 3.60 -0.24 -10.23
C LEU A 111 4.88 0.43 -9.73
N GLY A 112 5.86 0.68 -10.61
CA GLY A 112 6.99 1.58 -10.32
C GLY A 112 8.37 1.08 -10.69
N VAL A 113 8.67 -0.22 -10.56
CA VAL A 113 10.01 -0.75 -10.86
C VAL A 113 10.20 -0.96 -12.35
N VAL A 114 10.89 -0.02 -13.00
CA VAL A 114 11.11 -0.01 -14.46
C VAL A 114 11.81 -1.28 -14.96
N ASP A 115 12.78 -1.78 -14.20
CA ASP A 115 13.48 -3.05 -14.51
C ASP A 115 12.53 -4.26 -14.58
N ALA A 116 11.36 -4.18 -13.92
CA ALA A 116 10.33 -5.22 -13.87
C ALA A 116 9.14 -4.96 -14.79
N ALA A 117 9.13 -3.85 -15.54
CA ALA A 117 8.01 -3.52 -16.44
C ALA A 117 7.91 -4.55 -17.57
N ALA A 118 6.67 -4.95 -17.90
CA ALA A 118 6.43 -5.91 -18.99
C ALA A 118 6.99 -5.41 -20.33
N ASP A 119 6.90 -4.10 -20.56
CA ASP A 119 7.27 -3.45 -21.82
C ASP A 119 8.36 -2.38 -21.59
N TYR A 120 9.34 -2.69 -20.73
CA TYR A 120 10.42 -1.76 -20.37
C TYR A 120 11.18 -1.18 -21.58
N ALA A 121 11.14 -1.86 -22.74
CA ALA A 121 11.80 -1.41 -23.96
C ALA A 121 11.14 -0.16 -24.57
N ASN A 122 9.84 0.03 -24.31
CA ASN A 122 9.05 1.16 -24.80
C ASN A 122 8.93 2.30 -23.78
N MET A 123 9.45 2.11 -22.56
CA MET A 123 9.51 3.15 -21.55
C MET A 123 10.61 4.18 -21.87
N LYS A 124 10.34 5.43 -21.55
CA LYS A 124 11.30 6.53 -21.64
C LYS A 124 12.27 6.50 -20.46
N THR A 125 11.77 6.17 -19.27
CA THR A 125 12.59 5.99 -18.09
C THR A 125 13.55 4.83 -18.28
N THR A 126 14.82 5.07 -17.99
CA THR A 126 15.85 4.05 -18.18
C THR A 126 15.80 3.01 -17.06
N PRO A 127 15.86 1.69 -17.33
CA PRO A 127 16.00 0.68 -16.27
C PRO A 127 17.41 0.67 -15.68
N THR A 128 17.55 0.34 -14.40
CA THR A 128 18.84 0.35 -13.70
C THR A 128 19.83 -0.69 -14.25
N VAL A 129 19.36 -1.93 -14.46
CA VAL A 129 20.17 -3.06 -14.92
C VAL A 129 20.49 -2.92 -16.40
N GLY A 130 19.51 -2.51 -17.22
CA GLY A 130 19.70 -2.25 -18.65
C GLY A 130 20.71 -1.12 -18.90
N GLN A 131 20.62 -0.03 -18.13
CA GLN A 131 21.58 1.07 -18.18
C GLN A 131 23.01 0.58 -17.92
N ARG A 132 23.23 -0.21 -16.86
CA ARG A 132 24.56 -0.75 -16.51
C ARG A 132 25.17 -1.62 -17.60
N ARG A 133 24.35 -2.33 -18.38
CA ARG A 133 24.82 -3.14 -19.51
C ARG A 133 25.15 -2.31 -20.75
N GLY A 134 24.44 -1.20 -20.97
CA GLY A 134 24.51 -0.41 -22.21
C GLY A 134 25.21 0.95 -22.09
N GLY A 135 25.70 1.34 -20.91
CA GLY A 135 26.35 2.65 -20.69
C GLY A 135 25.42 3.84 -20.93
N ARG A 136 24.10 3.66 -20.84
CA ARG A 136 23.11 4.71 -21.14
C ARG A 136 23.13 5.83 -20.09
N LYS A 137 22.84 7.06 -20.50
CA LYS A 137 22.60 8.18 -19.58
C LYS A 137 21.31 7.91 -18.82
N GLN A 138 21.32 8.12 -17.51
CA GLN A 138 20.12 8.00 -16.68
C GLN A 138 19.08 9.03 -17.11
N HIS A 139 17.84 8.57 -17.32
CA HIS A 139 16.70 9.42 -17.58
C HIS A 139 15.50 8.92 -16.78
N LEU A 140 14.76 9.85 -16.16
CA LEU A 140 13.51 9.63 -15.45
C LEU A 140 12.45 10.49 -16.13
N ASP A 141 11.38 9.88 -16.63
CA ASP A 141 10.20 10.61 -17.13
C ASP A 141 9.14 10.61 -16.01
N PRO A 142 8.83 11.76 -15.38
CA PRO A 142 7.83 11.85 -14.32
C PRO A 142 6.42 11.39 -14.76
N GLY A 143 6.12 11.40 -16.05
CA GLY A 143 4.86 10.91 -16.61
C GLY A 143 4.70 9.39 -16.55
N GLU A 144 5.77 8.64 -16.23
CA GLU A 144 5.74 7.19 -16.03
C GLU A 144 5.76 6.79 -14.54
N GLN A 145 5.74 7.77 -13.63
CA GLN A 145 5.71 7.51 -12.20
C GLN A 145 4.35 6.91 -11.80
N PRO A 146 4.33 5.79 -11.04
CA PRO A 146 3.09 5.20 -10.55
C PRO A 146 2.40 6.11 -9.53
N ILE A 147 1.08 6.07 -9.51
CA ILE A 147 0.23 6.81 -8.56
C ILE A 147 -0.51 5.79 -7.70
N PRO A 148 0.08 5.28 -6.60
CA PRO A 148 -0.62 4.38 -5.70
C PRO A 148 -1.75 5.10 -4.97
N LEU A 149 -2.65 4.33 -4.36
CA LEU A 149 -3.71 4.84 -3.49
C LEU A 149 -3.13 5.71 -2.36
N ALA A 150 -2.00 5.28 -1.77
CA ALA A 150 -1.28 6.04 -0.76
C ALA A 150 0.20 5.67 -0.72
N TRP A 151 1.08 6.65 -0.48
CA TRP A 151 2.43 6.43 0.03
C TRP A 151 2.43 6.54 1.55
N LEU A 152 2.98 5.55 2.25
CA LEU A 152 2.99 5.52 3.71
C LEU A 152 4.33 6.06 4.26
N PRO A 153 4.30 7.07 5.15
CA PRO A 153 5.49 7.48 5.90
C PRO A 153 6.07 6.32 6.73
N LYS A 154 7.38 6.31 6.96
CA LYS A 154 8.08 5.19 7.65
C LYS A 154 7.55 4.87 9.04
N ASN A 155 7.06 5.88 9.76
CA ASN A 155 6.45 5.71 11.08
C ASN A 155 5.01 5.17 11.03
N VAL A 156 4.38 5.18 9.85
CA VAL A 156 3.09 4.54 9.59
C VAL A 156 3.32 3.12 9.07
N ASP A 157 4.13 2.97 8.03
CA ASP A 157 4.60 1.68 7.58
C ASP A 157 5.95 1.78 6.86
N ASN A 158 6.94 1.03 7.35
CA ASN A 158 8.24 0.88 6.73
C ASN A 158 8.43 -0.49 6.07
N SER A 159 7.47 -1.41 6.24
CA SER A 159 7.44 -2.66 5.52
C SER A 159 6.05 -3.28 5.55
N ASN A 160 5.39 -3.31 4.40
CA ASN A 160 3.99 -3.74 4.29
C ASN A 160 3.79 -5.22 4.64
N GLY A 161 2.56 -5.56 5.01
CA GLY A 161 1.99 -6.90 4.94
C GLY A 161 0.97 -7.01 3.80
N GLY A 162 0.05 -7.97 3.90
CA GLY A 162 -1.08 -8.11 2.98
C GLY A 162 -2.26 -7.21 3.31
N GLN A 163 -3.27 -7.22 2.43
CA GLN A 163 -4.53 -6.53 2.64
C GLN A 163 -5.68 -7.54 2.77
N VAL A 164 -6.66 -7.23 3.59
CA VAL A 164 -7.83 -8.09 3.83
C VAL A 164 -9.10 -7.24 3.92
N TRP A 165 -10.22 -7.75 3.42
CA TRP A 165 -11.50 -7.07 3.52
C TRP A 165 -12.30 -7.59 4.70
N VAL A 166 -13.01 -6.68 5.36
CA VAL A 166 -13.97 -7.02 6.41
C VAL A 166 -15.21 -7.63 5.76
N THR A 167 -15.37 -8.96 5.87
CA THR A 167 -16.49 -9.69 5.26
C THR A 167 -17.60 -10.04 6.26
N SER A 168 -17.67 -9.33 7.38
CA SER A 168 -18.50 -9.69 8.52
C SER A 168 -19.03 -8.45 9.23
N ASP A 169 -20.36 -8.39 9.37
CA ASP A 169 -21.09 -7.42 10.19
C ASP A 169 -20.79 -7.53 11.69
N LYS A 170 -20.19 -8.65 12.13
CA LYS A 170 -19.80 -8.90 13.53
C LYS A 170 -18.48 -8.23 13.93
N TRP A 171 -17.82 -7.51 13.03
CA TRP A 171 -16.52 -6.88 13.26
C TRP A 171 -16.58 -5.35 13.35
N GLY A 172 -17.67 -4.82 13.90
CA GLY A 172 -17.84 -3.38 14.10
C GLY A 172 -18.23 -2.65 12.80
N PRO A 173 -18.03 -1.33 12.72
CA PRO A 173 -18.63 -0.49 11.68
C PRO A 173 -17.90 -0.52 10.33
N PHE A 174 -17.05 -1.53 10.10
CA PHE A 174 -16.10 -1.56 8.99
C PHE A 174 -16.42 -2.62 7.94
N GLU A 175 -17.62 -3.21 7.94
CA GLU A 175 -18.02 -4.18 6.91
C GLU A 175 -17.79 -3.62 5.50
N GLY A 176 -17.18 -4.42 4.62
CA GLY A 176 -16.79 -4.03 3.27
C GLY A 176 -15.51 -3.20 3.18
N GLU A 177 -14.98 -2.68 4.30
CA GLU A 177 -13.75 -1.90 4.28
C GLU A 177 -12.51 -2.77 4.09
N MET A 178 -11.48 -2.15 3.49
CA MET A 178 -10.17 -2.78 3.33
C MET A 178 -9.33 -2.46 4.56
N LEU A 179 -8.67 -3.49 5.08
CA LEU A 179 -7.67 -3.38 6.11
C LEU A 179 -6.28 -3.57 5.51
N HIS A 180 -5.33 -2.76 5.95
CA HIS A 180 -3.92 -2.89 5.62
C HIS A 180 -3.14 -3.36 6.85
N LEU A 181 -2.31 -4.37 6.67
CA LEU A 181 -1.43 -4.91 7.70
C LEU A 181 -0.03 -4.35 7.49
N SER A 182 0.62 -3.92 8.58
CA SER A 182 2.02 -3.50 8.57
C SER A 182 2.86 -4.53 9.32
N TYR A 183 3.81 -5.12 8.59
CA TYR A 183 4.81 -6.00 9.17
C TYR A 183 5.85 -5.20 9.95
N GLY A 184 6.30 -4.07 9.37
CA GLY A 184 7.36 -3.24 9.93
C GLY A 184 6.95 -2.54 11.23
N GLN A 185 5.72 -2.05 11.31
CA GLN A 185 5.18 -1.31 12.46
C GLN A 185 4.26 -2.14 13.37
N SER A 186 4.08 -3.44 13.07
CA SER A 186 3.19 -4.35 13.82
C SER A 186 1.82 -3.73 14.05
N ALA A 187 1.17 -3.30 12.96
CA ALA A 187 -0.02 -2.48 13.02
C ALA A 187 -1.09 -2.95 12.04
N LEU A 188 -2.34 -2.61 12.37
CA LEU A 188 -3.52 -2.83 11.56
C LEU A 188 -4.15 -1.48 11.27
N TYR A 189 -4.52 -1.24 10.02
CA TYR A 189 -5.09 0.01 9.56
C TYR A 189 -6.40 -0.21 8.80
N VAL A 190 -7.35 0.71 8.96
CA VAL A 190 -8.46 0.86 8.00
C VAL A 190 -7.99 1.76 6.86
N VAL A 191 -8.23 1.36 5.62
CA VAL A 191 -7.88 2.16 4.44
C VAL A 191 -9.05 3.04 4.04
N LEU A 192 -8.86 4.36 4.16
CA LEU A 192 -9.85 5.40 3.87
C LEU A 192 -9.73 5.82 2.41
N LYS A 193 -10.29 5.00 1.52
CA LYS A 193 -10.21 5.15 0.06
C LYS A 193 -11.29 6.09 -0.50
N GLU A 194 -10.95 6.86 -1.53
CA GLU A 194 -11.84 7.74 -2.30
C GLU A 194 -11.53 7.60 -3.79
N LYS A 195 -12.57 7.33 -4.61
CA LYS A 195 -12.46 7.39 -6.08
C LYS A 195 -12.74 8.82 -6.56
N ARG A 196 -11.83 9.37 -7.37
CA ARG A 196 -11.90 10.72 -7.97
C ARG A 196 -11.63 10.63 -9.47
N GLY A 197 -12.70 10.61 -10.26
CA GLY A 197 -12.58 10.26 -11.69
C GLY A 197 -11.99 8.85 -11.81
N GLU A 198 -10.88 8.74 -12.53
CA GLU A 198 -10.14 7.48 -12.72
C GLU A 198 -9.14 7.17 -11.59
N VAL A 199 -8.85 8.14 -10.71
CA VAL A 199 -7.83 7.96 -9.66
C VAL A 199 -8.46 7.41 -8.39
N MET A 200 -7.88 6.33 -7.87
CA MET A 200 -8.11 5.89 -6.49
C MET A 200 -7.07 6.52 -5.58
N GLN A 201 -7.51 7.26 -4.57
CA GLN A 201 -6.64 7.91 -3.58
C GLN A 201 -7.10 7.60 -2.17
N GLY A 202 -6.30 7.92 -1.16
CA GLY A 202 -6.76 7.84 0.21
C GLY A 202 -5.64 7.92 1.24
N GLY A 203 -5.95 7.41 2.42
CA GLY A 203 -5.01 7.30 3.51
C GLY A 203 -5.37 6.14 4.43
N VAL A 204 -4.70 6.08 5.57
CA VAL A 204 -4.90 5.02 6.56
C VAL A 204 -5.15 5.60 7.94
N VAL A 205 -5.97 4.92 8.72
CA VAL A 205 -6.14 5.19 10.15
C VAL A 205 -5.84 3.93 10.96
N LYS A 206 -4.98 4.07 11.98
CA LYS A 206 -4.54 2.94 12.80
C LYS A 206 -5.68 2.44 13.67
N ILE A 207 -5.92 1.14 13.64
CA ILE A 207 -6.76 0.47 14.63
C ILE A 207 -5.94 0.33 15.93
N PRO A 208 -6.47 0.76 17.09
CA PRO A 208 -5.72 0.80 18.35
C PRO A 208 -5.63 -0.59 19.01
N VAL A 209 -5.08 -1.55 18.28
CA VAL A 209 -4.76 -2.89 18.76
C VAL A 209 -3.25 -3.11 18.70
N ARG A 210 -2.74 -3.99 19.56
CA ARG A 210 -1.34 -4.38 19.59
C ARG A 210 -1.23 -5.86 19.26
N PRO A 211 -0.84 -6.23 18.03
CA PRO A 211 -0.51 -7.61 17.68
C PRO A 211 0.62 -8.15 18.57
N THR A 212 0.64 -9.47 18.80
CA THR A 212 1.64 -10.17 19.61
C THR A 212 3.02 -10.19 18.92
N SER A 213 3.03 -10.25 17.58
CA SER A 213 4.21 -10.13 16.71
C SER A 213 3.94 -9.05 15.65
N SER A 214 4.52 -9.17 14.45
CA SER A 214 4.16 -8.35 13.30
C SER A 214 2.76 -8.70 12.78
N ALA A 215 2.20 -7.84 11.93
CA ALA A 215 0.98 -8.12 11.19
C ALA A 215 1.32 -8.32 9.70
N MET A 216 1.38 -9.57 9.23
CA MET A 216 1.74 -9.89 7.85
C MET A 216 0.56 -10.39 7.03
N ARG A 217 -0.27 -11.27 7.60
CA ARG A 217 -1.41 -11.91 6.94
C ARG A 217 -2.65 -11.79 7.80
N GLY A 218 -3.79 -11.66 7.15
CA GLY A 218 -5.08 -11.51 7.82
C GLY A 218 -6.15 -12.30 7.08
N LYS A 219 -7.01 -12.99 7.82
CA LYS A 219 -8.21 -13.64 7.27
C LYS A 219 -9.37 -13.51 8.25
N PHE A 220 -10.55 -13.25 7.71
CA PHE A 220 -11.80 -13.34 8.48
C PHE A 220 -12.24 -14.79 8.56
N ASN A 221 -12.52 -15.24 9.78
CA ASN A 221 -13.04 -16.58 10.01
C ASN A 221 -14.55 -16.61 9.73
N LYS A 222 -14.98 -17.45 8.80
CA LYS A 222 -16.39 -17.55 8.37
C LYS A 222 -17.35 -18.04 9.47
N ARG A 223 -16.85 -18.70 10.53
CA ARG A 223 -17.67 -19.24 11.61
C ARG A 223 -17.99 -18.20 12.68
N ASP A 224 -16.99 -17.45 13.14
CA ASP A 224 -17.17 -16.45 14.22
C ASP A 224 -17.21 -14.99 13.71
N GLY A 225 -16.86 -14.77 12.45
CA GLY A 225 -16.87 -13.46 11.81
C GLY A 225 -15.77 -12.52 12.29
N GLN A 226 -14.72 -13.03 12.94
CA GLN A 226 -13.63 -12.23 13.50
C GLN A 226 -12.36 -12.29 12.64
N LEU A 227 -11.51 -11.27 12.78
CA LEU A 227 -10.24 -11.19 12.09
C LEU A 227 -9.17 -12.00 12.83
N TYR A 228 -8.47 -12.86 12.11
CA TYR A 228 -7.24 -13.51 12.57
C TYR A 228 -6.06 -12.93 11.82
N ILE A 229 -5.04 -12.47 12.55
CA ILE A 229 -3.80 -11.95 11.99
C ILE A 229 -2.62 -12.83 12.40
N ALA A 230 -1.70 -13.03 11.47
CA ALA A 230 -0.47 -13.77 11.71
C ALA A 230 0.74 -12.97 11.23
N GLY A 231 1.88 -13.18 11.89
CA GLY A 231 3.14 -12.58 11.50
C GLY A 231 4.30 -13.15 12.30
N LEU A 232 5.50 -12.77 11.86
CA LEU A 232 6.78 -13.15 12.45
C LEU A 232 7.68 -11.94 12.68
N LYS A 233 8.75 -12.11 13.44
CA LYS A 233 9.81 -11.10 13.55
C LYS A 233 10.93 -11.41 12.56
N GLY A 234 11.45 -10.38 11.94
CA GLY A 234 12.59 -10.47 11.05
C GLY A 234 13.18 -9.10 10.79
N TRP A 235 13.79 -8.92 9.63
CA TRP A 235 14.46 -7.69 9.24
C TRP A 235 13.57 -6.45 9.41
N GLN A 236 14.04 -5.47 10.19
CA GLN A 236 13.44 -4.13 10.36
C GLN A 236 11.96 -4.08 10.80
N SER A 237 11.47 -5.13 11.46
CA SER A 237 10.19 -5.11 12.17
C SER A 237 10.35 -4.69 13.64
N ASN A 238 9.37 -3.98 14.18
CA ASN A 238 9.25 -3.69 15.61
C ASN A 238 8.54 -4.80 16.41
N ALA A 239 8.31 -5.97 15.82
CA ALA A 239 7.59 -7.08 16.44
C ALA A 239 8.21 -7.49 17.79
N ALA A 240 7.34 -7.66 18.79
CA ALA A 240 7.75 -8.01 20.15
C ALA A 240 8.16 -9.48 20.29
N ARG A 241 7.47 -10.39 19.59
CA ARG A 241 7.74 -11.84 19.61
C ARG A 241 8.12 -12.36 18.23
N GLU A 242 8.84 -13.47 18.18
CA GLU A 242 9.29 -14.13 16.93
C GLU A 242 8.16 -14.57 16.01
N GLY A 243 6.98 -14.87 16.58
CA GLY A 243 5.79 -15.24 15.84
C GLY A 243 4.52 -14.93 16.63
N GLY A 244 3.41 -14.79 15.93
CA GLY A 244 2.11 -14.57 16.53
C GLY A 244 0.96 -14.99 15.63
N LEU A 245 -0.10 -15.49 16.27
CA LEU A 245 -1.42 -15.67 15.68
C LEU A 245 -2.43 -15.05 16.65
N ASP A 246 -2.98 -13.90 16.29
CA ASP A 246 -3.90 -13.14 17.12
C ASP A 246 -5.31 -13.16 16.52
N ARG A 247 -6.31 -13.31 17.39
CA ARG A 247 -7.70 -13.02 17.04
C ARG A 247 -8.05 -11.60 17.47
N VAL A 248 -8.33 -10.73 16.52
CA VAL A 248 -8.84 -9.37 16.75
C VAL A 248 -10.35 -9.40 16.67
N ARG A 249 -11.02 -9.10 17.80
CA ARG A 249 -12.49 -9.13 17.90
C ARG A 249 -13.08 -7.78 18.24
N TYR A 250 -14.26 -7.51 17.68
CA TYR A 250 -15.05 -6.37 18.11
C TYR A 250 -15.63 -6.62 19.52
N THR A 251 -15.66 -5.59 20.35
CA THR A 251 -16.09 -5.68 21.75
C THR A 251 -17.54 -5.24 21.97
N GLY A 252 -18.22 -4.78 20.91
CA GLY A 252 -19.56 -4.17 21.01
C GLY A 252 -19.55 -2.72 21.48
N ARG A 253 -18.38 -2.15 21.85
CA ARG A 253 -18.27 -0.77 22.31
C ARG A 253 -18.15 0.23 21.14
N PRO A 254 -18.62 1.48 21.30
CA PRO A 254 -18.49 2.50 20.26
C PRO A 254 -17.06 2.66 19.76
N VAL A 255 -16.89 2.65 18.43
CA VAL A 255 -15.61 2.91 17.77
C VAL A 255 -15.50 4.39 17.48
N ARG A 256 -14.52 5.08 18.09
CA ARG A 256 -14.28 6.52 17.95
C ARG A 256 -13.09 6.76 17.01
N MET A 257 -13.30 6.53 15.73
CA MET A 257 -12.26 6.67 14.70
C MET A 257 -12.82 7.34 13.44
N PRO A 258 -11.95 7.99 12.64
CA PRO A 258 -12.22 8.27 11.25
C PRO A 258 -12.70 7.04 10.48
N ARG A 259 -13.66 7.26 9.58
CA ARG A 259 -14.25 6.26 8.68
C ARG A 259 -14.20 6.67 7.21
N SER A 260 -13.94 7.94 6.92
CA SER A 260 -13.75 8.41 5.54
C SER A 260 -12.80 9.60 5.51
N LEU A 261 -12.01 9.67 4.45
CA LEU A 261 -11.14 10.78 4.14
C LEU A 261 -11.44 11.19 2.70
N LYS A 262 -11.78 12.45 2.49
CA LYS A 262 -12.26 12.89 1.20
C LYS A 262 -11.74 14.28 0.85
N VAL A 263 -11.09 14.43 -0.29
CA VAL A 263 -10.55 15.74 -0.71
C VAL A 263 -11.69 16.58 -1.30
N ARG A 264 -11.73 17.87 -0.96
CA ARG A 264 -12.68 18.84 -1.52
C ARG A 264 -11.90 20.08 -1.96
N GLU A 265 -12.56 20.96 -2.69
CA GLU A 265 -11.99 22.27 -2.99
C GLU A 265 -11.66 22.99 -1.67
N GLY A 266 -10.42 23.48 -1.54
CA GLY A 266 -9.95 24.22 -0.37
C GLY A 266 -9.73 23.41 0.91
N GLY A 267 -9.90 22.08 0.92
CA GLY A 267 -9.76 21.33 2.17
C GLY A 267 -10.04 19.83 2.11
N ILE A 268 -10.21 19.24 3.28
CA ILE A 268 -10.45 17.81 3.45
C ILE A 268 -11.68 17.59 4.34
N GLU A 269 -12.56 16.71 3.91
CA GLU A 269 -13.68 16.20 4.71
C GLU A 269 -13.26 14.89 5.41
N ILE A 270 -13.33 14.87 6.73
CA ILE A 270 -13.06 13.70 7.57
C ILE A 270 -14.39 13.25 8.19
N GLY A 271 -14.79 12.02 7.89
CA GLY A 271 -15.97 11.40 8.49
C GLY A 271 -15.59 10.50 9.66
N PHE A 272 -16.45 10.40 10.66
CA PHE A 272 -16.25 9.63 11.89
C PHE A 272 -17.40 8.66 12.13
N ASN A 273 -17.13 7.60 12.89
CA ASN A 273 -18.12 6.60 13.27
C ASN A 273 -19.15 7.12 14.29
N GLN A 274 -18.78 8.15 15.07
CA GLN A 274 -19.61 8.73 16.13
C GLN A 274 -19.97 10.18 15.85
N VAL A 275 -21.04 10.66 16.48
CA VAL A 275 -21.33 12.10 16.55
C VAL A 275 -20.21 12.77 17.33
N LEU A 276 -19.76 13.91 16.84
CA LEU A 276 -18.68 14.68 17.44
C LEU A 276 -19.22 15.77 18.36
N ASP A 277 -18.41 16.12 19.33
CA ASP A 277 -18.60 17.36 20.07
C ASP A 277 -18.37 18.55 19.13
N ARG A 278 -19.30 19.51 19.11
CA ARG A 278 -19.25 20.63 18.16
C ARG A 278 -18.09 21.56 18.45
N GLU A 279 -17.86 21.90 19.71
CA GLU A 279 -16.82 22.85 20.12
C GLU A 279 -15.44 22.33 19.70
N LEU A 280 -15.13 21.08 20.01
CA LEU A 280 -13.86 20.45 19.60
C LEU A 280 -13.79 20.20 18.09
N ALA A 281 -14.90 19.85 17.44
CA ALA A 281 -14.90 19.58 16.02
C ALA A 281 -14.70 20.83 15.16
N GLU A 282 -15.19 21.98 15.62
CA GLU A 282 -15.11 23.28 14.93
C GLU A 282 -13.90 24.11 15.35
N ASP A 283 -13.12 23.64 16.34
CA ASP A 283 -11.84 24.23 16.73
C ASP A 283 -10.72 23.87 15.73
N PRO A 284 -10.14 24.86 15.01
CA PRO A 284 -9.02 24.63 14.10
C PRO A 284 -7.78 24.02 14.77
N GLU A 285 -7.55 24.29 16.06
CA GLU A 285 -6.37 23.80 16.80
C GLU A 285 -6.45 22.29 17.10
N SER A 286 -7.64 21.69 16.96
CA SER A 286 -7.83 20.24 17.06
C SER A 286 -7.26 19.47 15.85
N TYR A 287 -6.77 20.16 14.83
CA TYR A 287 -6.25 19.57 13.60
C TYR A 287 -4.83 20.02 13.30
N SER A 288 -3.98 19.08 12.87
CA SER A 288 -2.64 19.38 12.38
C SER A 288 -2.37 18.60 11.10
N ILE A 289 -1.91 19.32 10.07
CA ILE A 289 -1.72 18.76 8.73
C ILE A 289 -0.31 19.07 8.27
N SER A 290 0.37 18.03 7.77
CA SER A 290 1.67 18.17 7.13
C SER A 290 1.81 17.20 5.98
N GLY A 291 2.54 17.60 4.94
CA GLY A 291 2.80 16.80 3.76
C GLY A 291 4.25 16.92 3.30
N SER A 292 4.63 16.08 2.36
CA SER A 292 5.97 16.07 1.80
C SER A 292 5.93 15.49 0.39
N ASP A 293 6.79 16.00 -0.47
CA ASP A 293 7.07 15.38 -1.76
C ASP A 293 8.10 14.25 -1.59
N LEU A 294 7.93 13.22 -2.41
CA LEU A 294 8.76 12.04 -2.58
C LEU A 294 9.30 12.05 -4.01
N ARG A 295 10.47 11.44 -4.21
CA ARG A 295 11.08 11.33 -5.54
C ARG A 295 11.11 9.88 -5.99
N TRP A 296 10.53 9.62 -7.16
CA TRP A 296 10.66 8.35 -7.88
C TRP A 296 11.98 8.31 -8.65
N THR A 297 12.94 7.54 -8.13
CA THR A 297 14.31 7.47 -8.67
C THR A 297 14.87 6.04 -8.62
N HIS A 298 16.07 5.85 -9.17
CA HIS A 298 16.82 4.59 -9.10
C HIS A 298 17.43 4.32 -7.70
N ASP A 299 17.39 5.30 -6.81
CA ASP A 299 17.97 5.20 -5.47
C ASP A 299 17.15 4.27 -4.56
N TYR A 300 17.74 3.88 -3.43
CA TYR A 300 16.99 3.17 -2.40
C TYR A 300 16.04 4.15 -1.69
N GLY A 301 14.76 4.11 -2.05
CA GLY A 301 13.75 4.97 -1.45
C GLY A 301 14.04 6.45 -1.66
N THR A 302 13.44 7.28 -0.82
CA THR A 302 13.64 8.72 -0.88
C THR A 302 13.61 9.39 0.50
N ALA A 303 14.11 10.61 0.57
CA ALA A 303 13.86 11.49 1.72
C ALA A 303 12.46 12.12 1.59
N GLU A 304 11.92 12.64 2.69
CA GLU A 304 10.78 13.56 2.61
C GLU A 304 11.30 14.96 2.29
N TYR A 305 10.67 15.62 1.33
CA TYR A 305 11.00 16.97 0.91
C TYR A 305 9.81 17.90 1.14
N GLU A 306 10.10 19.17 1.38
CA GLU A 306 9.06 20.20 1.45
C GLU A 306 8.26 20.23 0.13
N VAL A 307 6.94 20.35 0.27
CA VAL A 307 5.97 20.35 -0.83
C VAL A 307 6.23 21.52 -1.77
N GLY A 308 6.13 21.27 -3.07
CA GLY A 308 6.28 22.29 -4.11
C GLY A 308 7.71 22.40 -4.65
N HIS A 309 8.62 21.52 -4.22
CA HIS A 309 10.02 21.52 -4.64
C HIS A 309 10.44 20.26 -5.43
N ARG A 310 9.50 19.36 -5.76
CA ARG A 310 9.79 18.05 -6.41
C ARG A 310 10.77 18.09 -7.60
N ASP A 311 10.68 19.13 -8.44
CA ASP A 311 11.45 19.27 -9.69
C ASP A 311 12.79 20.00 -9.46
N SER A 312 13.06 20.44 -8.22
CA SER A 312 14.30 21.12 -7.86
C SER A 312 15.46 20.12 -7.80
N ALA A 313 16.66 20.56 -8.19
CA ALA A 313 17.87 19.73 -8.11
C ALA A 313 18.26 19.40 -6.65
N GLY A 314 17.96 20.31 -5.71
CA GLY A 314 18.21 20.14 -4.28
C GLY A 314 17.02 20.64 -3.45
N PRO A 315 15.91 19.89 -3.39
CA PRO A 315 14.74 20.31 -2.64
C PRO A 315 15.03 20.32 -1.13
N PRO A 316 14.47 21.28 -0.37
CA PRO A 316 14.58 21.30 1.08
C PRO A 316 14.02 20.00 1.67
N LYS A 317 14.76 19.39 2.61
CA LYS A 317 14.31 18.18 3.29
C LYS A 317 13.35 18.56 4.41
N GLY A 318 12.26 17.80 4.56
CA GLY A 318 11.31 18.01 5.64
C GLY A 318 9.87 17.77 5.21
N ARG A 319 8.95 18.16 6.08
CA ARG A 319 7.52 18.16 5.82
C ARG A 319 7.02 19.61 5.88
N THR A 320 6.24 20.01 4.89
CA THR A 320 5.53 21.30 4.90
C THR A 320 4.35 21.19 5.85
N ARG A 321 4.24 22.12 6.80
CA ARG A 321 3.04 22.29 7.62
C ARG A 321 2.02 23.10 6.84
N PHE A 322 0.77 22.67 6.86
CA PHE A 322 -0.33 23.40 6.26
C PHE A 322 -1.14 24.11 7.35
N THR A 323 -1.50 25.37 7.11
CA THR A 323 -2.34 26.15 8.01
C THR A 323 -3.79 25.68 7.89
N VAL A 324 -4.39 25.30 9.02
CA VAL A 324 -5.83 25.05 9.11
C VAL A 324 -6.52 26.40 9.33
N LYS A 325 -7.34 26.84 8.37
CA LYS A 325 -8.04 28.13 8.43
C LYS A 325 -9.29 28.05 9.30
N SER A 326 -10.06 26.98 9.10
CA SER A 326 -11.31 26.75 9.81
C SER A 326 -11.62 25.24 9.85
N ALA A 327 -12.44 24.85 10.81
CA ALA A 327 -13.05 23.52 10.85
C ALA A 327 -14.56 23.69 11.01
N LYS A 328 -15.34 22.97 10.20
CA LYS A 328 -16.80 23.07 10.20
C LYS A 328 -17.43 21.71 10.36
N LEU A 329 -18.22 21.53 11.41
CA LEU A 329 -19.02 20.33 11.61
C LEU A 329 -20.16 20.33 10.58
N LEU A 330 -20.23 19.27 9.77
CA LEU A 330 -21.23 19.11 8.73
C LEU A 330 -22.55 18.58 9.31
N GLU A 331 -23.59 18.64 8.49
CA GLU A 331 -24.91 18.11 8.83
C GLU A 331 -24.82 16.63 9.27
N GLY A 332 -25.59 16.28 10.31
CA GLY A 332 -25.54 14.97 10.94
C GLY A 332 -24.43 14.80 11.99
N GLY A 333 -23.53 15.78 12.14
CA GLY A 333 -22.58 15.83 13.26
C GLY A 333 -21.51 14.74 13.27
N LYS A 334 -21.33 14.01 12.16
CA LYS A 334 -20.36 12.91 12.02
C LYS A 334 -19.25 13.18 11.02
N SER A 335 -19.21 14.36 10.44
CA SER A 335 -18.17 14.74 9.48
C SER A 335 -17.73 16.17 9.73
N VAL A 336 -16.45 16.44 9.55
CA VAL A 336 -15.87 17.78 9.64
C VAL A 336 -15.21 18.11 8.31
N PHE A 337 -15.50 19.30 7.79
CA PHE A 337 -14.71 19.89 6.72
C PHE A 337 -13.62 20.76 7.34
N VAL A 338 -12.37 20.42 7.08
CA VAL A 338 -11.19 21.16 7.52
C VAL A 338 -10.69 21.96 6.33
N GLU A 339 -10.80 23.29 6.42
CA GLU A 339 -10.31 24.22 5.41
C GLU A 339 -8.80 24.42 5.58
N ILE A 340 -8.07 24.26 4.48
CA ILE A 340 -6.61 24.20 4.49
C ILE A 340 -6.06 25.26 3.54
N GLU A 341 -5.21 26.13 4.07
CA GLU A 341 -4.54 27.13 3.25
C GLU A 341 -3.58 26.48 2.26
N ASN A 342 -3.71 26.89 0.98
CA ASN A 342 -2.81 26.46 -0.09
C ASN A 342 -2.62 24.93 -0.13
N LEU A 343 -3.71 24.16 0.03
CA LEU A 343 -3.66 22.71 -0.14
C LEU A 343 -3.20 22.38 -1.57
N GLN A 344 -2.13 21.61 -1.70
CA GLN A 344 -1.55 21.24 -3.00
C GLN A 344 -1.46 19.72 -3.12
N PRO A 345 -1.48 19.17 -4.34
CA PRO A 345 -1.10 17.78 -4.56
C PRO A 345 0.31 17.52 -4.00
N VAL A 346 0.47 16.38 -3.35
CA VAL A 346 1.76 15.86 -2.87
C VAL A 346 1.96 14.50 -3.50
N HIS A 347 3.20 14.16 -3.84
CA HIS A 347 3.54 12.83 -4.36
C HIS A 347 4.86 12.35 -3.83
#